data_AF-A0A4U7D1R6-F1
#
_entry.id   AF-A0A4U7D1R6-F1
#
_cell.length_a   1.000
_cell.length_b   1.000
_cell.length_c   1.000
_cell.angle_alpha   90.00
_cell.angle_beta   90.00
_cell.angle_gamma   90.00
#
_symmetry.space_group_name_H-M   'P 1'
#
loop_
_entity.id
_entity.type
_entity.pdbx_description
1 polymer ?
#
loop_
_entity_poly.entity_id
_entity_poly.type
_entity_poly.pdbx_seq_one_letter_code
_entity_poly.pdbx_strand_id
1 'polypeptide(L)'
;MSSPRSLFRTVVNKNAPHETRKAAIGELAEIDATTQLRVIVVADGLNGSFRRNALNALGRCRATTELGALVDDASLPTALRERADRLR
;
A
#
# COMPACT_ATOMS: atom_id res chain seq x y z
N MET A 1 17.27 -0.72 10.10
CA MET A 1 16.06 -0.59 9.26
C MET A 1 15.12 0.44 9.87
N SER A 2 14.43 1.22 9.05
CA SER A 2 13.40 2.16 9.51
C SER A 2 12.20 1.42 10.10
N SER A 3 11.54 1.99 11.10
CA SER A 3 10.31 1.38 11.63
C SER A 3 9.15 1.51 10.62
N PRO A 4 8.17 0.58 10.64
CA PRO A 4 6.97 0.67 9.78
C PRO A 4 6.26 2.04 9.88
N ARG A 5 6.20 2.59 11.11
CA ARG A 5 5.60 3.91 11.36
C ARG A 5 6.39 5.03 10.68
N SER A 6 7.72 4.98 10.73
CA SER A 6 8.58 5.99 10.08
C SER A 6 8.42 5.95 8.56
N LEU A 7 8.44 4.75 7.97
CA LEU A 7 8.24 4.56 6.54
C LEU A 7 6.87 5.03 6.08
N PHE A 8 5.82 4.67 6.81
CA PHE A 8 4.47 5.17 6.53
C PHE A 8 4.41 6.71 6.54
N ARG A 9 5.04 7.36 7.54
CA ARG A 9 5.12 8.83 7.60
C ARG A 9 5.82 9.41 6.37
N THR A 10 6.87 8.76 5.87
CA THR A 10 7.54 9.14 4.62
C THR A 10 6.59 9.04 3.44
N VAL A 11 5.83 7.95 3.30
CA VAL A 11 4.87 7.77 2.18
C VAL A 11 3.79 8.84 2.16
N VAL A 12 3.27 9.25 3.32
CA VAL A 12 2.19 10.25 3.40
C VAL A 12 2.70 11.71 3.40
N ASN A 13 4.00 11.93 3.58
CA ASN A 13 4.59 13.25 3.53
C ASN A 13 4.55 13.81 2.09
N LYS A 14 3.71 14.83 1.87
CA LYS A 14 3.56 15.48 0.55
C LYS A 14 4.82 16.22 0.10
N ASN A 15 5.69 16.60 1.03
CA ASN A 15 6.96 17.29 0.74
C ASN A 15 8.11 16.31 0.47
N ALA A 16 7.92 15.01 0.73
CA ALA A 16 8.94 14.02 0.41
C ALA A 16 8.99 13.80 -1.12
N PRO A 17 10.20 13.64 -1.71
CA PRO A 17 10.35 13.36 -3.12
C PRO A 17 9.56 12.12 -3.56
N HIS A 18 9.07 12.13 -4.79
CA HIS A 18 8.23 11.06 -5.31
C HIS A 18 8.90 9.68 -5.22
N GLU A 19 10.18 9.58 -5.59
CA GLU A 19 10.94 8.32 -5.51
C GLU A 19 11.20 7.90 -4.06
N THR A 20 11.49 8.83 -3.14
CA THR A 20 11.64 8.52 -1.71
C THR A 20 10.36 7.91 -1.13
N ARG A 21 9.19 8.39 -1.57
CA ARG A 21 7.90 7.83 -1.16
C ARG A 21 7.67 6.43 -1.73
N LYS A 22 8.08 6.15 -2.97
CA LYS A 22 8.02 4.80 -3.55
C LYS A 22 8.99 3.83 -2.85
N ALA A 23 10.21 4.29 -2.56
CA ALA A 23 11.21 3.50 -1.85
C ALA A 23 10.69 3.08 -0.47
N ALA A 24 10.04 4.00 0.26
CA ALA A 24 9.43 3.69 1.54
C ALA A 24 8.30 2.63 1.45
N ILE A 25 7.54 2.57 0.36
CA ILE A 25 6.58 1.47 0.09
C ILE A 25 7.32 0.15 -0.13
N GLY A 26 8.45 0.18 -0.85
CA GLY A 26 9.32 -0.98 -1.03
C GLY A 26 9.83 -1.51 0.30
N GLU A 27 10.41 -0.64 1.13
CA GLU A 27 10.91 -1.00 2.46
C GLU A 27 9.82 -1.54 3.39
N LEU A 28 8.58 -1.02 3.30
CA LEU A 28 7.44 -1.59 4.03
C LEU A 28 7.14 -3.02 3.59
N ALA A 29 7.30 -3.35 2.31
CA ALA A 29 7.14 -4.71 1.82
C ALA A 29 8.27 -5.63 2.30
N GLU A 30 9.52 -5.17 2.29
CA GLU A 30 10.68 -5.95 2.75
C GLU A 30 10.60 -6.36 4.23
N ILE A 31 9.82 -5.63 5.04
CA ILE A 31 9.63 -5.92 6.47
C ILE A 31 8.23 -6.47 6.79
N ASP A 32 7.47 -6.89 5.77
CA ASP A 32 6.11 -7.41 5.88
C ASP A 32 5.15 -6.50 6.68
N ALA A 33 5.30 -5.19 6.53
CA ALA A 33 4.41 -4.19 7.15
C ALA A 33 3.07 -4.06 6.39
N THR A 34 2.36 -5.18 6.24
CA THR A 34 1.13 -5.34 5.46
C THR A 34 0.00 -4.42 5.94
N THR A 35 -0.10 -4.18 7.25
CA THR A 35 -1.08 -3.25 7.83
C THR A 35 -0.88 -1.82 7.29
N GLN A 36 0.35 -1.32 7.30
CA GLN A 36 0.68 0.02 6.79
C GLN A 36 0.47 0.08 5.27
N LEU A 37 0.83 -0.97 4.55
CA LEU A 37 0.58 -1.06 3.10
C LEU A 37 -0.92 -1.00 2.79
N ARG A 38 -1.78 -1.74 3.53
CA ARG A 38 -3.24 -1.66 3.39
C ARG A 38 -3.76 -0.24 3.64
N VAL A 39 -3.28 0.43 4.70
CA VAL A 39 -3.66 1.82 4.99
C VAL A 39 -3.30 2.75 3.83
N ILE A 40 -2.14 2.55 3.18
CA ILE A 40 -1.74 3.33 2.00
C ILE A 40 -2.69 3.07 0.81
N VAL A 41 -3.16 1.83 0.61
CA VAL A 41 -4.10 1.51 -0.48
C VAL A 41 -5.45 2.22 -0.30
N VAL A 42 -5.97 2.29 0.93
CA VAL A 42 -7.30 2.89 1.19
C VAL A 42 -7.27 4.42 1.34
N ALA A 43 -6.09 5.03 1.49
CA ALA A 43 -6.00 6.47 1.72
C ALA A 43 -6.36 7.30 0.47
N ASP A 44 -7.54 7.90 0.45
CA ASP A 44 -8.05 8.71 -0.66
C ASP A 44 -7.27 10.00 -0.92
N GLY A 45 -6.58 10.54 0.09
CA GLY A 45 -5.71 11.71 -0.04
C GLY A 45 -4.36 11.43 -0.71
N LEU A 46 -4.05 10.18 -1.06
CA LEU A 46 -2.83 9.79 -1.75
C LEU A 46 -3.03 9.68 -3.25
N ASN A 47 -2.02 10.14 -4.00
CA ASN A 47 -1.97 9.93 -5.44
C ASN A 47 -2.12 8.43 -5.76
N GLY A 48 -2.98 8.10 -6.72
CA GLY A 48 -3.32 6.72 -7.07
C GLY A 48 -2.12 5.85 -7.47
N SER A 49 -1.01 6.43 -7.92
CA SER A 49 0.24 5.68 -8.16
C SER A 49 0.81 5.05 -6.88
N PHE A 50 0.76 5.76 -5.75
CA PHE A 50 1.20 5.20 -4.46
C PHE A 50 0.25 4.12 -3.96
N ARG A 51 -1.07 4.32 -4.10
CA ARG A 51 -2.09 3.32 -3.76
C ARG A 51 -1.87 2.02 -4.53
N ARG A 52 -1.64 2.11 -5.85
CA ARG A 52 -1.33 0.94 -6.70
C ARG A 52 0.02 0.29 -6.36
N ASN A 53 1.03 1.08 -6.02
CA ASN A 53 2.33 0.55 -5.62
C ASN A 53 2.21 -0.26 -4.30
N ALA A 54 1.50 0.29 -3.31
CA ALA A 54 1.24 -0.42 -2.06
C ALA A 54 0.39 -1.68 -2.27
N LEU A 55 -0.57 -1.67 -3.18
CA LEU A 55 -1.33 -2.86 -3.54
C LEU A 55 -0.46 -3.96 -4.15
N ASN A 56 0.44 -3.62 -5.08
CA ASN A 56 1.40 -4.58 -5.62
C ASN A 56 2.39 -5.06 -4.54
N ALA A 57 2.74 -4.20 -3.57
CA ALA A 57 3.56 -4.58 -2.42
C ALA A 57 2.85 -5.63 -1.53
N LEU A 58 1.56 -5.47 -1.26
CA LEU A 58 0.76 -6.50 -0.56
C LEU A 58 0.78 -7.85 -1.29
N GLY A 59 0.66 -7.83 -2.62
CA GLY A 59 0.78 -9.05 -3.44
C GLY A 59 2.15 -9.72 -3.30
N ARG A 60 3.24 -8.95 -3.25
CA ARG A 60 4.60 -9.48 -3.03
C ARG A 60 4.76 -10.10 -1.64
N CYS A 61 4.16 -9.50 -0.61
CA CYS A 61 4.13 -10.03 0.76
C CYS A 61 3.19 -11.24 0.93
N ARG A 62 2.43 -11.64 -0.11
CA ARG A 62 1.38 -12.68 -0.01
C ARG A 62 0.38 -12.38 1.11
N ALA A 63 0.03 -11.11 1.27
CA ALA A 63 -0.85 -10.59 2.32
C ALA A 63 -2.33 -10.91 2.02
N THR A 64 -2.68 -12.21 1.97
CA THR A 64 -3.98 -12.69 1.49
C THR A 64 -5.17 -12.17 2.30
N THR A 65 -4.99 -12.01 3.61
CA THR A 65 -5.99 -11.43 4.53
C THR A 65 -6.27 -9.98 4.16
N GLU A 66 -5.23 -9.17 3.98
CA GLU A 66 -5.33 -7.76 3.63
C GLU A 66 -5.87 -7.58 2.22
N LEU A 67 -5.47 -8.42 1.28
CA LEU A 67 -5.97 -8.42 -0.10
C LEU A 67 -7.44 -8.79 -0.15
N GLY A 68 -7.88 -9.81 0.58
CA GLY A 68 -9.31 -10.16 0.71
C GLY A 68 -10.12 -8.99 1.29
N ALA A 69 -9.64 -8.37 2.35
CA ALA A 69 -10.28 -7.19 2.94
C ALA A 69 -10.36 -5.99 1.97
N LEU A 70 -9.47 -5.89 0.98
CA LEU A 70 -9.54 -4.86 -0.07
C LEU A 70 -10.53 -5.23 -1.18
N VAL A 71 -10.69 -6.52 -1.51
CA VAL A 71 -11.72 -6.98 -2.47
C VAL A 71 -13.12 -6.65 -1.97
N ASP A 72 -13.36 -6.84 -0.68
CA ASP A 72 -14.67 -6.64 -0.05
C ASP A 72 -14.98 -5.17 0.27
N ASP A 73 -14.01 -4.26 0.15
CA ASP A 73 -14.17 -2.85 0.50
C ASP A 73 -14.85 -2.04 -0.61
N ALA A 74 -16.18 -1.95 -0.55
CA ALA A 74 -17.00 -1.23 -1.53
C ALA A 74 -16.70 0.28 -1.63
N SER A 75 -15.98 0.87 -0.69
CA SER A 75 -15.54 2.27 -0.80
C SER A 75 -14.42 2.45 -1.83
N LEU A 76 -13.72 1.37 -2.18
CA LEU A 76 -12.63 1.40 -3.13
C LEU A 76 -13.11 1.39 -4.59
N PRO A 77 -12.43 2.14 -5.48
CA PRO A 77 -12.62 2.02 -6.91
C PRO A 77 -12.57 0.56 -7.38
N THR A 78 -13.49 0.16 -8.24
CA THR A 78 -13.60 -1.23 -8.77
C THR A 78 -12.26 -1.76 -9.29
N ALA A 79 -11.50 -0.93 -10.00
CA ALA A 79 -10.19 -1.30 -10.53
C ALA A 79 -9.16 -1.69 -9.45
N LEU A 80 -9.23 -1.11 -8.24
CA LEU A 80 -8.37 -1.51 -7.11
C LEU A 80 -8.82 -2.84 -6.52
N ARG A 81 -10.13 -3.05 -6.37
CA ARG A 81 -10.70 -4.31 -5.85
C ARG A 81 -10.38 -5.49 -6.76
N GLU A 82 -10.62 -5.36 -8.06
CA GLU A 82 -10.28 -6.39 -9.04
C GLU A 82 -8.78 -6.68 -9.08
N ARG A 83 -7.95 -5.65 -8.88
CA ARG A 83 -6.50 -5.86 -8.81
C ARG A 83 -6.09 -6.58 -7.54
N ALA A 84 -6.73 -6.29 -6.41
CA ALA A 84 -6.50 -7.01 -5.16
C ALA A 84 -6.88 -8.50 -5.30
N ASP A 85 -8.01 -8.79 -5.95
CA ASP A 85 -8.46 -10.17 -6.20
C ASP A 85 -7.44 -10.95 -7.05
N ARG A 86 -6.90 -10.33 -8.10
CA ARG A 86 -5.83 -10.93 -8.94
C ARG A 86 -4.50 -11.16 -8.20
N LEU A 87 -4.29 -10.55 -7.04
CA LEU A 87 -3.04 -10.62 -6.29
C LEU A 87 -3.14 -11.51 -5.05
N ARG A 88 -4.34 -11.93 -4.63
CA ARG A 88 -4.56 -12.73 -3.43
C ARG A 88 -4.16 -14.18 -3.61
#